data_AF-A0A5C6J150-F1
#
_entry.id   AF-A0A5C6J150-F1
#
_cell.length_a   1.000
_cell.length_b   1.000
_cell.length_c   1.000
_cell.angle_alpha   90.00
_cell.angle_beta   90.00
_cell.angle_gamma   90.00
#
_symmetry.space_group_name_H-M   'P 1'
#
loop_
_entity.id
_entity.type
_entity.pdbx_description
1 polymer ?
#
loop_
_entity_poly.entity_id
_entity_poly.type
_entity_poly.pdbx_seq_one_letter_code
_entity_poly.pdbx_strand_id
1 'polypeptide(L)' 'MLQRPSELAHYTSRERTLPTDQLGVRLSVDRTGQCWDNALTESFFATLKNELIGTLPWPSRPAAHTAIFEWIESWHNLH' A
#
# COMPACT_ATOMS: atom_id res chain seq x y z
N MET A 1 5.57 12.20 -11.80
CA MET A 1 6.24 12.74 -10.60
C MET A 1 6.00 11.73 -9.49
N LEU A 2 7.01 10.93 -9.16
CA LEU A 2 6.93 10.00 -8.02
C LEU A 2 6.66 10.85 -6.77
N GLN A 3 5.57 10.56 -6.06
CA GLN A 3 5.29 11.21 -4.79
C GLN A 3 6.49 10.94 -3.86
N ARG A 4 6.87 11.90 -3.01
CA ARG A 4 7.88 11.60 -1.99
C ARG A 4 7.38 10.39 -1.19
N PRO A 5 8.22 9.39 -0.89
CA PRO A 5 7.80 8.30 -0.01
C PRO A 5 7.21 8.93 1.23
N SER A 6 5.98 8.56 1.59
CA SER A 6 5.37 8.97 2.85
C SER A 6 6.24 8.42 3.97
N GLU A 7 7.18 9.26 4.39
CA GLU A 7 8.14 9.17 5.48
C GLU A 7 8.65 7.76 5.79
N LEU A 8 9.86 7.43 5.31
CA LEU A 8 10.65 6.29 5.78
C LEU A 8 10.63 6.16 7.32
N ALA A 9 10.53 7.30 8.02
CA ALA A 9 10.40 7.39 9.46
C ALA A 9 9.21 6.61 10.05
N HIS A 10 8.09 6.48 9.33
CA HIS A 10 6.97 5.65 9.79
C HIS A 10 7.30 4.15 9.74
N TYR A 11 8.01 3.71 8.69
CA TYR A 11 8.41 2.30 8.53
C TYR A 11 9.56 1.91 9.46
N THR A 12 10.42 2.86 9.81
CA THR A 12 11.53 2.66 10.75
C THR A 12 11.21 3.13 12.18
N SER A 13 9.98 3.58 12.44
CA SER A 13 9.56 4.00 13.78
C SER A 13 9.69 2.84 14.75
N ARG A 14 10.12 3.13 15.98
CA ARG A 14 10.27 2.14 17.05
C ARG A 14 8.97 1.35 17.27
N GLU A 15 7.82 1.99 17.12
CA GLU A 15 6.51 1.33 17.26
C GLU A 15 6.29 0.23 16.21
N ARG A 16 6.88 0.37 15.01
CA ARG A 16 6.78 -0.63 13.94
C ARG A 16 7.88 -1.67 13.97
N THR A 17 9.05 -1.35 14.53
CA THR A 17 10.19 -2.27 14.57
C THR A 17 10.19 -3.20 15.78
N LEU A 18 9.58 -2.78 16.91
CA LEU A 18 9.48 -3.61 18.12
C LEU A 18 8.76 -4.96 17.90
N PRO A 19 7.60 -5.02 17.21
CA PRO A 19 6.94 -6.30 16.96
C PRO A 19 7.74 -7.22 16.03
N THR A 20 8.47 -6.65 15.06
CA THR A 20 9.28 -7.46 14.14
C THR A 20 10.46 -8.12 14.85
N ASP A 21 11.06 -7.44 15.82
CA ASP A 21 12.12 -8.00 16.67
C ASP A 21 11.59 -9.16 17.54
N GLN A 22 10.41 -8.98 18.14
CA GLN A 22 9.74 -10.02 18.94
C GLN A 22 9.36 -11.26 18.12
N LEU A 23 9.01 -11.08 16.85
CA LEU A 23 8.61 -12.16 15.95
C LEU A 23 9.79 -12.75 15.16
N GLY A 24 11.02 -12.24 15.36
CA GLY A 24 12.20 -12.68 14.61
C GLY A 24 12.17 -12.33 13.12
N VAL A 25 11.37 -11.34 12.73
CA VAL A 25 11.20 -10.90 11.34
C VAL A 25 12.23 -9.80 11.04
N ARG A 26 13.04 -10.01 10.01
CA ARG A 26 13.98 -9.00 9.52
C ARG A 26 13.26 -7.98 8.63
N LEU A 27 13.30 -6.71 9.03
CA LEU A 27 12.81 -5.62 8.18
C LEU A 27 13.70 -5.43 6.95
N SER A 28 13.08 -5.46 5.77
CA SER A 28 13.69 -5.03 4.51
C SER A 28 13.43 -3.53 4.34
N VAL A 29 14.41 -2.71 4.70
CA VAL A 29 14.42 -1.28 4.39
C VAL A 29 15.53 -1.04 3.39
N ASP A 30 15.17 -0.75 2.14
CA ASP A 30 16.15 -0.43 1.11
C ASP A 30 16.79 0.95 1.36
N ARG A 31 17.94 1.20 0.73
CA ARG A 31 18.60 2.50 0.79
C ARG A 31 17.70 3.57 0.19
N THR A 32 17.77 4.77 0.75
CA THR A 32 17.13 5.95 0.19
C THR A 32 17.54 6.11 -1.28
N GLY A 33 16.56 6.19 -2.17
CA GLY A 33 16.75 6.33 -3.62
C GLY A 33 16.61 5.04 -4.44
N GLN A 34 16.45 3.88 -3.79
CA GLN A 34 16.04 2.65 -4.47
C GLN A 34 14.52 2.57 -4.51
N CYS A 35 13.95 2.37 -5.69
CA CYS A 35 12.50 2.46 -5.89
C CYS A 35 11.78 1.11 -5.91
N TRP A 36 12.49 -0.02 -5.91
CA TRP A 36 11.90 -1.34 -6.14
C TRP A 36 10.75 -1.68 -5.17
N ASP A 37 10.98 -1.48 -3.87
CA ASP A 37 9.96 -1.72 -2.83
C ASP A 37 8.73 -0.81 -3.00
N ASN A 38 8.97 0.43 -3.43
CA ASN A 38 7.91 1.41 -3.61
C ASN A 38 7.19 1.23 -4.96
N ALA A 39 7.88 0.76 -6.00
CA ALA A 39 7.36 0.64 -7.36
C ALA A 39 6.18 -0.35 -7.44
N LEU A 40 6.28 -1.49 -6.74
CA LEU A 40 5.16 -2.43 -6.65
C LEU A 40 3.95 -1.78 -5.97
N THR A 41 4.19 -1.11 -4.84
CA THR A 41 3.16 -0.43 -4.06
C THR A 41 2.49 0.69 -4.86
N GLU A 42 3.27 1.50 -5.57
CA GLU A 42 2.77 2.56 -6.43
C GLU A 42 2.00 2.03 -7.64
N SER A 43 2.46 0.95 -8.26
CA SER A 43 1.75 0.29 -9.35
C SER A 43 0.39 -0.20 -8.89
N PHE A 44 0.33 -0.89 -7.74
CA PHE A 44 -0.94 -1.33 -7.13
C PHE A 44 -1.92 -0.16 -6.94
N PHE A 45 -1.46 0.93 -6.30
CA PHE A 45 -2.33 2.07 -6.05
C PHE A 45 -2.71 2.83 -7.32
N ALA A 46 -1.86 2.82 -8.35
CA ALA A 46 -2.21 3.38 -9.66
C ALA A 46 -3.34 2.58 -10.30
N THR A 47 -3.23 1.25 -10.32
CA THR A 47 -4.26 0.34 -10.85
C THR A 47 -5.58 0.48 -10.09
N LEU A 48 -5.55 0.41 -8.76
CA LEU A 48 -6.74 0.58 -7.92
C LEU A 48 -7.44 1.92 -8.18
N LYS A 49 -6.68 3.00 -8.34
CA LYS A 49 -7.25 4.32 -8.61
C LYS A 49 -7.85 4.42 -10.00
N ASN A 50 -7.18 3.87 -11.01
CA ASN A 50 -7.63 3.93 -12.39
C ASN A 50 -8.86 3.05 -12.64
N GLU A 51 -8.92 1.87 -12.04
CA GLU A 51 -9.97 0.88 -12.31
C GLU A 51 -11.18 1.04 -11.40
N LEU A 52 -10.99 1.38 -10.13
CA LEU A 52 -12.06 1.41 -9.14
C LEU A 52 -12.35 2.82 -8.62
N ILE A 53 -11.36 3.49 -8.03
CA ILE A 53 -11.64 4.71 -7.24
C ILE A 53 -12.02 5.90 -8.12
N GLY A 54 -11.40 6.03 -9.30
CA GLY A 54 -11.59 7.15 -10.21
C GLY A 54 -12.81 7.02 -11.14
N THR A 55 -13.47 5.87 -11.18
CA THR A 55 -14.57 5.61 -12.12
C THR A 55 -15.94 6.03 -11.61
N LEU A 56 -16.14 6.08 -10.28
CA LEU A 56 -17.43 6.38 -9.66
C LEU A 56 -17.30 7.23 -8.39
N PRO A 57 -18.25 8.14 -8.11
CA PRO A 57 -18.31 8.82 -6.82
C PRO A 57 -18.77 7.85 -5.73
N TRP A 58 -18.13 7.94 -4.56
CA TRP A 58 -18.42 7.05 -3.43
C TRP A 58 -19.45 7.67 -2.49
N PRO A 59 -20.59 7.00 -2.23
CA PRO A 59 -21.65 7.55 -1.38
C PRO A 59 -21.26 7.61 0.10
N SER A 60 -20.31 6.77 0.54
CA SER A 60 -19.79 6.76 1.90
C SER A 60 -18.45 6.02 1.98
N ARG A 61 -17.70 6.24 3.06
CA ARG A 61 -16.45 5.52 3.34
C ARG A 61 -16.64 4.00 3.51
N PRO A 62 -17.68 3.50 4.21
CA PRO A 62 -17.96 2.06 4.26
C PRO A 62 -18.22 1.45 2.88
N ALA A 63 -18.97 2.14 2.01
CA ALA A 63 -19.23 1.66 0.65
C ALA A 63 -17.93 1.52 -0.16
N ALA A 64 -17.04 2.52 -0.08
CA ALA A 64 -15.72 2.43 -0.71
C ALA A 64 -14.88 1.29 -0.14
N HIS A 65 -14.94 1.04 1.17
CA HIS A 65 -14.20 -0.03 1.81
C HIS A 65 -14.66 -1.42 1.32
N THR A 66 -15.96 -1.66 1.25
CA THR A 66 -16.52 -2.91 0.71
C THR A 66 -16.10 -3.11 -0.74
N ALA A 67 -16.22 -2.07 -1.58
CA ALA A 67 -15.84 -2.17 -2.98
C ALA A 67 -14.35 -2.44 -3.19
N ILE A 68 -13.47 -1.81 -2.38
CA ILE A 68 -12.03 -2.09 -2.43
C ILE A 68 -11.76 -3.55 -2.05
N PHE A 69 -12.39 -4.05 -0.99
CA PHE A 69 -12.23 -5.44 -0.56
C PHE A 69 -12.67 -6.42 -1.66
N GLU A 70 -13.85 -6.20 -2.25
CA GLU A 70 -14.36 -7.02 -3.35
C GLU A 70 -13.45 -6.98 -4.58
N TRP A 71 -12.95 -5.80 -4.95
CA TRP A 71 -12.01 -5.65 -6.05
C TRP A 71 -10.68 -6.36 -5.80
N ILE A 72 -10.16 -6.33 -4.56
CA ILE A 72 -8.93 -7.06 -4.20
C ILE A 72 -9.15 -8.57 -4.35
N GLU A 73 -10.21 -9.10 -3.73
CA GLU A 73 -10.42 -10.55 -3.65
C GLU A 73 -10.93 -11.17 -4.95
N SER A 74 -11.78 -10.45 -5.70
CA SER A 74 -12.48 -10.99 -6.86
C SER A 74 -11.86 -10.57 -8.20
N TRP A 75 -10.92 -9.63 -8.21
CA TRP A 75 -10.26 -9.16 -9.42
C TRP A 75 -8.75 -9.18 -9.31
N HIS A 76 -8.17 -8.39 -8.39
CA HIS A 76 -6.72 -8.21 -8.29
C HIS A 76 -5.97 -9.49 -7.92
N ASN A 77 -6.47 -10.28 -6.96
CA ASN A 77 -5.78 -11.50 -6.52
C ASN A 77 -6.03 -12.72 -7.44
N LEU A 78 -6.98 -12.60 -8.37
CA LEU A 78 -7.32 -13.68 -9.32
C LEU A 78 -6.62 -13.53 -10.68
N HIS A 79 -5.99 -12.39 -10.97
CA HIS A 79 -5.30 -12.08 -12.22
C HIS A 79 -3.84 -11.69 -11.94
#